data_AF-A0A7R9VSM0-F1
#
_entry.id   AF-A0A7R9VSM0-F1
#
_cell.length_a   1.000
_cell.length_b   1.000
_cell.length_c   1.000
_cell.angle_alpha   90.00
_cell.angle_beta   90.00
_cell.angle_gamma   90.00
#
_symmetry.space_group_name_H-M   'P 1'
#
loop_
_entity.id
_entity.type
_entity.pdbx_description
1 polymer ?
#
loop_
_entity_poly.entity_id
_entity_poly.type
_entity_poly.pdbx_seq_one_letter_code
_entity_poly.pdbx_strand_id
1 'polypeptide(L)'
;PVVLFLDDLQWADEVSLELMHALVIDSRIRGLLFIGCYRNNEVCSTHPLMKQLSNIQKSEDVEVVPIRVGNLNKNVVNSLVADVLQMLPRMTRPLADEVLHKTGGNALFVVQFLVSLHDEGLLRFCLST
;
A
#
# COMPACT_ATOMS: atom_id res chain seq x y z
N PRO A 1 11.08 -0.59 22.53
CA PRO A 1 10.13 -1.09 21.50
C PRO A 1 10.61 -0.59 20.14
N VAL A 2 10.64 -1.46 19.13
CA VAL A 2 11.17 -1.18 17.79
C VAL A 2 10.17 -1.66 16.75
N VAL A 3 9.97 -0.87 15.69
CA VAL A 3 9.22 -1.29 14.50
C VAL A 3 10.23 -1.48 13.38
N LEU A 4 10.25 -2.68 12.79
CA LEU A 4 11.04 -2.97 11.59
C LEU A 4 10.07 -3.11 10.41
N PHE A 5 10.20 -2.20 9.45
CA PHE A 5 9.42 -2.21 8.22
C PHE A 5 10.33 -2.57 7.04
N LEU A 6 9.99 -3.61 6.29
CA LEU A 6 10.69 -4.02 5.08
C LEU A 6 9.72 -4.06 3.90
N ASP A 7 10.11 -3.37 2.82
CA ASP A 7 9.36 -3.32 1.57
C ASP A 7 9.91 -4.30 0.53
N ASP A 8 9.09 -4.60 -0.48
CA ASP A 8 9.40 -5.45 -1.63
C ASP A 8 10.01 -6.82 -1.28
N LEU A 9 9.45 -7.50 -0.26
CA LEU A 9 9.95 -8.82 0.17
C LEU A 9 9.93 -9.89 -0.93
N GLN A 10 9.16 -9.70 -2.01
CA GLN A 10 9.19 -10.58 -3.17
C GLN A 10 10.54 -10.57 -3.93
N TRP A 11 11.39 -9.56 -3.70
CA TRP A 11 12.72 -9.46 -4.33
C TRP A 11 13.87 -9.85 -3.39
N ALA A 12 13.58 -10.20 -2.14
CA ALA A 12 14.60 -10.66 -1.20
C ALA A 12 15.13 -12.04 -1.59
N ASP A 13 16.45 -12.24 -1.43
CA ASP A 13 17.07 -13.55 -1.60
C ASP A 13 16.73 -14.50 -0.44
N GLU A 14 17.00 -15.78 -0.64
CA GLU A 14 16.63 -16.81 0.34
C GLU A 14 17.32 -16.60 1.70
N VAL A 15 18.59 -16.17 1.69
CA VAL A 15 19.37 -15.91 2.91
C VAL A 15 18.76 -14.75 3.72
N SER A 16 18.35 -13.66 3.07
CA SER A 16 17.67 -12.55 3.76
C SER A 16 16.33 -12.97 4.35
N LEU A 17 15.58 -13.82 3.65
CA LEU A 17 14.29 -14.33 4.13
C LEU A 17 14.45 -15.30 5.31
N GLU A 18 15.50 -16.10 5.33
CA GLU A 18 15.86 -16.95 6.48
C GLU A 18 16.25 -16.12 7.71
N LEU A 19 17.03 -15.04 7.51
CA LEU A 19 17.35 -14.10 8.58
C LEU A 19 16.09 -13.43 9.13
N MET A 20 15.20 -12.97 8.25
CA MET A 20 13.90 -12.40 8.64
C MET A 20 13.12 -13.40 9.50
N HIS A 21 12.99 -14.65 9.06
CA HIS A 21 12.33 -15.69 9.83
C HIS A 21 12.97 -15.84 11.21
N ALA A 22 14.29 -16.02 11.29
CA ALA A 22 15.02 -16.19 12.55
C ALA A 22 14.82 -15.03 13.53
N LEU A 23 14.79 -13.78 13.03
CA LEU A 23 14.52 -12.59 13.84
C LEU A 23 13.09 -12.55 14.38
N VAL A 24 12.11 -12.91 13.54
CA VAL A 24 10.68 -12.83 13.90
C VAL A 24 10.31 -13.89 14.93
N ILE A 25 10.88 -15.11 14.85
CA ILE A 25 10.53 -16.21 15.75
C ILE A 25 11.36 -16.25 17.06
N ASP A 26 12.37 -15.38 17.20
CA ASP A 26 13.22 -15.38 18.40
C ASP A 26 12.50 -14.74 19.59
N SER A 27 11.95 -15.59 20.47
CA SER A 27 11.21 -15.17 21.68
C SER A 27 12.03 -14.37 22.70
N ARG A 28 13.37 -14.31 22.55
CA ARG A 28 14.24 -13.45 23.36
C ARG A 28 14.14 -11.98 22.91
N ILE A 29 13.79 -11.73 21.65
CA ILE A 29 13.60 -10.39 21.10
C ILE A 29 12.21 -9.89 21.51
N ARG A 30 12.19 -9.05 22.55
CA ARG A 30 10.94 -8.48 23.08
C ARG A 30 10.69 -7.07 22.52
N GLY A 31 9.42 -6.78 22.23
CA GLY A 31 8.98 -5.46 21.80
C GLY A 31 9.37 -5.11 20.36
N LEU A 32 9.46 -6.11 19.49
CA LEU A 32 9.59 -5.94 18.04
C LEU A 32 8.22 -6.06 17.37
N LEU A 33 7.86 -5.07 16.55
CA LEU A 33 6.79 -5.19 15.56
C LEU A 33 7.45 -5.29 14.19
N PHE A 34 7.26 -6.43 13.52
CA PHE A 34 7.75 -6.62 12.15
C PHE A 34 6.61 -6.38 11.16
N ILE A 35 6.84 -5.52 10.17
CA ILE A 35 5.91 -5.24 9.08
C ILE A 35 6.64 -5.53 7.78
N GLY A 36 6.13 -6.49 7.03
CA GLY A 36 6.61 -6.84 5.70
C GLY A 36 5.53 -6.58 4.66
N CYS A 37 5.90 -5.95 3.55
CA CYS A 37 5.02 -5.86 2.38
C CYS A 37 5.59 -6.60 1.18
N TYR A 38 4.68 -7.15 0.40
CA TYR A 38 5.01 -7.86 -0.83
C TYR A 38 3.85 -7.83 -1.82
N ARG A 39 4.18 -8.09 -3.09
CA ARG A 39 3.21 -8.17 -4.17
C ARG A 39 2.65 -9.58 -4.31
N ASN A 40 1.36 -9.75 -4.04
CA ASN A 40 0.69 -11.04 -4.10
C ASN A 40 0.63 -11.66 -5.51
N ASN A 41 0.78 -10.85 -6.57
CA ASN A 41 0.83 -11.30 -7.96
C ASN A 41 2.24 -11.72 -8.42
N GLU A 42 3.29 -11.37 -7.68
CA GLU A 42 4.68 -11.78 -7.97
C GLU A 42 5.12 -12.99 -7.11
N VAL A 43 4.34 -13.33 -6.07
CA VAL A 43 4.66 -14.39 -5.10
C VAL A 43 3.72 -15.59 -5.32
N CYS A 44 4.21 -16.60 -6.03
CA CYS A 44 3.49 -17.86 -6.22
C CYS A 44 3.66 -18.80 -5.01
N SER A 45 2.91 -19.91 -5.00
CA SER A 45 2.94 -20.90 -3.89
C SER A 45 4.32 -21.51 -3.65
N THR A 46 5.19 -21.55 -4.65
CA THR A 46 6.56 -22.08 -4.55
C THR A 46 7.61 -21.02 -4.21
N HIS A 47 7.22 -19.75 -4.06
CA HIS A 47 8.15 -18.67 -3.76
C HIS A 47 8.75 -18.83 -2.35
N PRO A 48 10.07 -18.61 -2.13
CA PRO A 48 10.72 -18.77 -0.82
C PRO A 48 10.04 -17.99 0.32
N LEU A 49 9.55 -16.78 0.01
CA LEU A 49 8.77 -15.97 0.96
C LEU A 49 7.54 -16.74 1.52
N MET A 50 6.81 -17.48 0.69
CA MET A 50 5.62 -18.23 1.14
C MET A 50 5.99 -19.34 2.13
N LYS A 51 7.13 -20.00 1.89
CA LYS A 51 7.67 -21.00 2.81
C LYS A 51 7.98 -20.38 4.17
N GLN A 52 8.67 -19.23 4.19
CA GLN A 52 9.01 -18.55 5.44
C GLN A 52 7.78 -18.02 6.18
N LEU A 53 6.83 -17.39 5.48
CA LEU A 53 5.57 -16.93 6.08
C LEU A 53 4.77 -18.09 6.69
N SER A 54 4.71 -19.24 5.99
CA SER A 54 4.04 -20.44 6.50
C SER A 54 4.72 -21.01 7.74
N ASN A 55 6.05 -20.89 7.85
CA ASN A 55 6.80 -21.32 9.03
C ASN A 55 6.56 -20.38 10.22
N ILE A 56 6.57 -19.06 9.98
CA ILE A 56 6.26 -18.06 11.02
C ILE A 56 4.84 -18.28 11.57
N GLN A 57 3.86 -18.50 10.69
CA GLN A 57 2.46 -18.76 11.08
C GLN A 57 2.26 -20.03 11.93
N LYS A 58 3.19 -20.98 11.88
CA LYS A 58 3.14 -22.20 12.71
C LYS A 58 3.76 -21.98 14.09
N SER A 59 4.50 -20.89 14.30
CA SER A 59 5.06 -20.57 15.60
C SER A 59 3.94 -20.12 16.55
N GLU A 60 3.92 -20.67 17.77
CA GLU A 60 2.92 -20.32 18.78
C GLU A 60 3.18 -18.95 19.41
N ASP A 61 4.43 -18.46 19.33
CA ASP A 61 4.88 -17.23 19.99
C ASP A 61 4.69 -15.96 19.14
N VAL A 62 4.23 -16.10 17.88
CA VAL A 62 4.15 -14.98 16.92
C VAL A 62 2.74 -14.86 16.34
N GLU A 63 2.11 -13.70 16.57
CA GLU A 63 0.86 -13.36 15.90
C GLU A 63 1.15 -12.76 14.50
N VAL A 64 0.59 -13.37 13.45
CA VAL A 64 0.72 -12.90 12.08
C VAL A 64 -0.60 -12.32 11.60
N VAL A 65 -0.62 -11.04 11.26
CA VAL A 65 -1.81 -10.33 10.76
C VAL A 65 -1.65 -10.00 9.28
N PRO A 66 -2.26 -10.77 8.35
CA PRO A 66 -2.22 -10.45 6.94
C PRO A 66 -3.16 -9.28 6.62
N ILE A 67 -2.61 -8.21 6.03
CA ILE A 67 -3.39 -7.06 5.58
C ILE A 67 -3.34 -7.00 4.05
N ARG A 68 -4.50 -7.11 3.40
CA ARG A 68 -4.62 -6.89 1.97
C ARG A 68 -4.95 -5.43 1.69
N VAL A 69 -4.03 -4.73 1.05
CA VAL A 69 -4.23 -3.34 0.59
C VAL A 69 -4.75 -3.37 -0.84
N GLY A 70 -6.01 -2.97 -1.02
CA GLY A 70 -6.65 -2.86 -2.34
C GLY A 70 -6.57 -1.46 -2.93
N ASN A 71 -7.07 -1.31 -4.15
CA ASN A 71 -7.25 0.00 -4.77
C ASN A 71 -8.25 0.85 -3.99
N LEU A 72 -8.13 2.17 -4.15
CA LEU A 72 -9.01 3.16 -3.56
C LEU A 72 -10.42 3.03 -4.12
N ASN A 73 -11.41 3.04 -3.24
CA ASN A 73 -12.80 3.06 -3.66
C ASN A 73 -13.24 4.48 -4.07
N LYS A 74 -14.41 4.58 -4.71
CA LYS A 74 -15.00 5.84 -5.18
C LYS A 74 -15.06 6.95 -4.11
N ASN A 75 -15.40 6.60 -2.87
CA ASN A 75 -15.52 7.58 -1.81
C ASN A 75 -14.15 8.15 -1.42
N VAL A 76 -13.14 7.29 -1.33
CA VAL A 76 -11.76 7.70 -1.01
C VAL A 76 -11.15 8.51 -2.15
N VAL A 77 -11.36 8.11 -3.41
CA VAL A 77 -10.92 8.92 -4.57
C VAL A 77 -11.59 10.29 -4.54
N ASN A 78 -12.90 10.36 -4.28
CA ASN A 78 -13.59 11.65 -4.20
C ASN A 78 -13.10 12.53 -3.04
N SER A 79 -12.78 11.95 -1.88
CA SER A 79 -12.16 12.69 -0.78
C SER A 79 -10.79 13.22 -1.17
N LEU A 80 -9.94 12.41 -1.82
CA LEU A 80 -8.64 12.87 -2.30
C LEU A 80 -8.76 14.01 -3.31
N VAL A 81 -9.68 13.92 -4.26
CA VAL A 81 -9.93 14.99 -5.23
C VAL A 81 -10.44 16.25 -4.52
N ALA A 82 -11.37 16.11 -3.57
CA ALA A 82 -11.88 17.22 -2.76
C ALA A 82 -10.76 17.92 -1.98
N ASP A 83 -9.87 17.14 -1.36
CA ASP A 83 -8.73 17.64 -0.59
C ASP A 83 -7.70 18.35 -1.50
N VAL A 84 -7.37 17.76 -2.65
CA VAL A 84 -6.43 18.37 -3.62
C VAL A 84 -6.98 19.70 -4.15
N LEU A 85 -8.29 19.77 -4.41
CA LEU A 85 -8.92 20.98 -4.96
C LEU A 85 -9.39 21.96 -3.90
N GLN A 86 -9.30 21.61 -2.61
CA GLN A 86 -9.85 22.39 -1.49
C GLN A 86 -11.34 22.73 -1.71
N MET A 87 -12.10 21.75 -2.22
CA MET A 87 -13.52 21.90 -2.56
C MET A 87 -14.38 20.96 -1.71
N LEU A 88 -15.68 21.27 -1.61
CA LEU A 88 -16.62 20.36 -0.95
C LEU A 88 -16.73 19.03 -1.72
N PRO A 89 -16.75 17.87 -1.06
CA PRO A 89 -16.81 16.56 -1.72
C PRO A 89 -17.99 16.36 -2.68
N ARG A 90 -19.08 17.11 -2.51
CA ARG A 90 -20.24 17.08 -3.43
C ARG A 90 -19.93 17.70 -4.80
N MET A 91 -19.01 18.66 -4.85
CA MET A 91 -18.64 19.40 -6.06
C MET A 91 -17.62 18.63 -6.91
N THR A 92 -16.80 17.79 -6.27
CA THR A 92 -15.71 17.05 -6.91
C THR A 92 -16.12 15.69 -7.49
N ARG A 93 -17.35 15.23 -7.19
CA ARG A 93 -17.85 13.91 -7.64
C ARG A 93 -17.69 13.66 -9.14
N PRO A 94 -18.04 14.59 -10.05
CA PRO A 94 -17.90 14.35 -11.49
C PRO A 94 -16.45 14.08 -11.89
N LEU A 95 -15.50 14.87 -11.36
CA LEU A 95 -14.07 14.66 -11.63
C LEU A 95 -13.56 13.37 -10.98
N ALA A 96 -13.98 13.08 -9.75
CA ALA A 96 -13.60 11.87 -9.05
C ALA A 96 -14.04 10.60 -9.78
N ASP A 97 -15.20 10.63 -10.44
CA ASP A 97 -15.68 9.52 -11.26
C ASP A 97 -14.80 9.30 -12.49
N GLU A 98 -14.37 10.37 -13.17
CA GLU A 98 -13.42 10.27 -14.29
C GLU A 98 -12.04 9.80 -13.83
N VAL A 99 -11.53 10.34 -12.73
CA VAL A 99 -10.27 9.93 -12.13
C VAL A 99 -10.31 8.44 -11.77
N LEU A 100 -11.38 7.98 -11.11
CA LEU A 100 -11.54 6.56 -10.78
C LEU A 100 -11.61 5.69 -12.04
N HIS A 101 -12.36 6.11 -13.05
CA HIS A 101 -12.50 5.37 -14.30
C HIS A 101 -11.16 5.21 -15.04
N LYS A 102 -10.34 6.28 -15.09
CA LYS A 102 -9.04 6.26 -15.78
C LYS A 102 -7.94 5.51 -15.01
N THR A 103 -8.03 5.47 -13.69
CA THR A 103 -6.93 4.98 -12.83
C THR A 103 -7.22 3.63 -12.17
N GLY A 104 -8.47 3.17 -12.24
CA GLY A 104 -8.93 1.97 -11.53
C GLY A 104 -8.81 2.09 -10.01
N GLY A 105 -8.66 3.30 -9.47
CA GLY A 105 -8.45 3.56 -8.05
C GLY A 105 -7.03 3.25 -7.56
N ASN A 106 -6.08 2.96 -8.45
CA ASN A 106 -4.69 2.82 -8.03
C ASN A 106 -4.18 4.18 -7.51
N ALA A 107 -3.74 4.23 -6.24
CA ALA A 107 -3.42 5.50 -5.57
C ALA A 107 -2.33 6.31 -6.29
N LEU A 108 -1.30 5.63 -6.82
CA LEU A 108 -0.25 6.30 -7.60
C LEU A 108 -0.83 6.93 -8.86
N PHE A 109 -1.64 6.17 -9.61
CA PHE A 109 -2.25 6.68 -10.85
C PHE A 109 -3.28 7.77 -10.60
N VAL A 110 -4.02 7.73 -9.49
CA VAL A 110 -4.91 8.83 -9.06
C VAL A 110 -4.12 10.13 -8.93
N VAL A 111 -3.01 10.10 -8.19
CA VAL A 111 -2.18 11.30 -7.99
C VAL A 111 -1.53 11.74 -9.30
N GLN A 112 -0.92 10.82 -10.06
CA GLN A 112 -0.27 11.15 -11.33
C GLN A 112 -1.24 11.72 -12.37
N PHE A 113 -2.46 11.20 -12.42
CA PHE A 113 -3.48 11.70 -13.35
C PHE A 113 -3.95 13.11 -12.97
N LEU A 114 -4.10 13.41 -11.68
CA LEU A 114 -4.41 14.78 -11.23
C LEU A 114 -3.27 15.75 -11.57
N VAL A 115 -2.02 15.34 -11.37
CA VAL A 115 -0.83 16.12 -11.76
C VAL A 115 -0.82 16.34 -13.28
N SER A 116 -1.10 15.31 -14.10
CA SER A 116 -1.11 15.47 -15.55
C SER A 116 -2.21 16.43 -16.03
N LEU A 117 -3.40 16.39 -15.42
CA LEU A 117 -4.47 17.35 -15.73
C LEU A 117 -4.07 18.79 -15.42
N HIS A 118 -3.33 19.00 -14.34
CA HIS A 118 -2.78 20.31 -13.99
C HIS A 118 -1.73 20.75 -15.01
N ASP A 119 -0.78 19.88 -15.34
CA ASP A 119 0.35 20.18 -16.23
C ASP A 119 -0.13 20.44 -17.67
N GLU A 120 -1.18 19.76 -18.11
CA GLU A 120 -1.87 20.01 -19.39
C GLU A 120 -2.79 21.24 -19.36
N GLY A 121 -2.95 21.87 -18.19
CA GLY A 121 -3.78 23.05 -18.00
C GLY A 121 -5.28 22.79 -18.10
N LEU A 122 -5.71 21.53 -18.02
CA LEU A 122 -7.11 21.10 -17.95
C LEU A 122 -7.68 21.27 -16.54
N LEU A 123 -6.82 21.27 -15.52
CA LEU A 123 -7.14 21.57 -14.14
C LEU A 123 -6.37 22.83 -13.71
N ARG A 124 -7.11 23.85 -13.26
CA ARG A 124 -6.52 25.13 -12.82
C ARG A 124 -7.14 25.56 -11.51
N PHE A 125 -6.31 26.07 -10.60
CA PHE A 125 -6.80 26.78 -9.44
C PHE A 125 -7.38 28.12 -9.87
N CYS A 126 -8.68 28.30 -9.66
CA CYS A 126 -9.33 29.59 -9.82
C CYS A 126 -9.45 30.23 -8.43
N LEU A 127 -8.49 31.10 -8.10
CA LEU A 127 -8.62 31.96 -6.93
C LEU A 127 -9.54 33.12 -7.33
N SER A 128 -10.82 33.04 -6.97
CA SER A 128 -11.68 34.22 -7.00
C SER A 128 -11.31 35.09 -5.80
N THR A 129 -10.45 36.09 -6.03
CA THR A 129 -10.26 37.24 -5.13
C THR A 129 -11.48 38.15 -5.15
#